data_AF-A0A9P2W2T7-F1
#
_entry.id   AF-A0A9P2W2T7-F1
#
_cell.length_a   1.000
_cell.length_b   1.000
_cell.length_c   1.000
_cell.angle_alpha   90.00
_cell.angle_beta   90.00
_cell.angle_gamma   90.00
#
_symmetry.space_group_name_H-M   'P 1'
#
loop_
_entity.id
_entity.type
_entity.pdbx_description
1 polymer ?
#
loop_
_entity_poly.entity_id
_entity_poly.type
_entity_poly.pdbx_seq_one_letter_code
_entity_poly.pdbx_strand_id
1 'polypeptide(L)'
;GSLTVGNGMRDFAKHGIHGIGYKTDIYFFGPADNAVSVANAIYFVSDGKKDHIYLQNHLLDPIGMRIGHNLPTFYKVPLKLPYVLFPPAIPMREVGGALLGSYPSTHNCYGNASKECIGRYGTPHTATIYSSDAILDYLGYSRKKK
;
A
#
# COMPACT_ATOMS: atom_id res chain seq x y z
N GLY A 1 4.39 2.74 -11.73
CA GLY A 1 3.72 3.09 -10.46
C GLY A 1 2.74 1.99 -10.06
N SER A 2 2.24 2.01 -8.82
CA SER A 2 1.33 0.97 -8.29
C SER A 2 0.06 0.80 -9.12
N LEU A 3 -0.52 1.90 -9.62
CA LEU A 3 -1.71 1.88 -10.50
C LEU A 3 -1.46 1.15 -11.81
N THR A 4 -0.29 1.35 -12.43
CA THR A 4 0.07 0.66 -13.68
C THR A 4 0.17 -0.85 -13.46
N VAL A 5 0.84 -1.25 -12.36
CA VAL A 5 0.98 -2.66 -11.99
C VAL A 5 -0.39 -3.26 -11.70
N GLY A 6 -1.20 -2.64 -10.83
CA GLY A 6 -2.50 -3.18 -10.49
C GLY A 6 -3.48 -3.22 -11.66
N ASN A 7 -3.51 -2.18 -12.52
CA ASN A 7 -4.33 -2.19 -13.73
C ASN A 7 -3.91 -3.30 -14.68
N GLY A 8 -2.61 -3.48 -14.93
CA GLY A 8 -2.12 -4.56 -15.79
C GLY A 8 -2.47 -5.95 -15.25
N MET A 9 -2.29 -6.16 -13.94
CA MET A 9 -2.62 -7.44 -13.30
C MET A 9 -4.11 -7.75 -13.35
N ARG A 10 -4.97 -6.75 -13.13
CA ARG A 10 -6.43 -6.90 -13.28
C ARG A 10 -6.83 -7.13 -14.73
N ASP A 11 -6.15 -6.50 -15.69
CA ASP A 11 -6.41 -6.71 -17.12
C ASP A 11 -6.05 -8.14 -17.55
N PHE A 12 -4.91 -8.66 -17.09
CA PHE A 12 -4.56 -10.07 -17.27
C PHE A 12 -5.61 -11.00 -16.67
N ALA A 13 -6.03 -10.74 -15.42
CA ALA A 13 -7.06 -11.54 -14.78
C ALA A 13 -8.38 -11.50 -15.56
N LYS A 14 -8.79 -10.32 -16.04
CA LYS A 14 -10.01 -10.11 -16.83
C LYS A 14 -9.99 -10.89 -18.15
N HIS A 15 -8.84 -10.99 -18.80
CA HIS A 15 -8.66 -11.73 -20.06
C HIS A 15 -8.30 -13.20 -19.85
N GLY A 16 -8.36 -13.72 -18.62
CA GLY A 16 -8.07 -15.12 -18.31
C GLY A 16 -6.60 -15.49 -18.50
N ILE A 17 -5.69 -14.52 -18.43
CA ILE A 17 -4.25 -14.77 -18.48
C ILE A 17 -3.80 -15.16 -17.08
N HIS A 18 -3.31 -16.40 -16.93
CA HIS A 18 -2.83 -16.95 -15.66
C HIS A 18 -1.59 -17.84 -15.87
N GLY A 19 -1.05 -18.44 -14.81
CA GLY A 19 0.26 -19.12 -14.84
C GLY A 19 1.49 -18.21 -14.87
N ILE A 20 1.33 -16.91 -14.61
CA ILE A 20 2.39 -15.89 -14.65
C ILE A 20 2.58 -15.22 -13.29
N GLY A 21 3.68 -14.47 -13.10
CA GLY A 21 3.88 -13.67 -11.89
C GLY A 21 4.14 -14.46 -10.60
N TYR A 22 4.14 -15.80 -10.63
CA TYR A 22 4.34 -16.64 -9.44
C TYR A 22 5.76 -16.58 -8.83
N LYS A 23 6.72 -15.95 -9.52
CA LYS A 23 8.07 -15.65 -9.00
C LYS A 23 8.25 -14.17 -8.62
N THR A 24 7.20 -13.37 -8.76
CA THR A 24 7.26 -11.93 -8.56
C THR A 24 6.74 -11.58 -7.17
N ASP A 25 7.50 -10.78 -6.45
CA ASP A 25 7.05 -10.12 -5.23
C ASP A 25 6.72 -8.66 -5.55
N ILE A 26 5.55 -8.20 -5.13
CA ILE A 26 5.08 -6.84 -5.38
C ILE A 26 5.20 -6.04 -4.08
N TYR A 27 5.98 -4.96 -4.13
CA TYR A 27 6.15 -4.01 -3.04
C TYR A 27 5.54 -2.66 -3.43
N PHE A 28 4.56 -2.22 -2.65
CA PHE A 28 3.89 -0.94 -2.82
C PHE A 28 4.27 0.03 -1.70
N PHE A 29 4.60 1.26 -2.08
CA PHE A 29 5.02 2.34 -1.20
C PHE A 29 4.10 3.56 -1.45
N GLY A 30 3.26 3.91 -0.49
CA GLY A 30 2.21 4.94 -0.63
C GLY A 30 1.33 4.77 -1.87
N PRO A 31 0.86 3.56 -2.22
CA PRO A 31 0.23 3.31 -3.51
C PRO A 31 -1.13 4.01 -3.64
N ALA A 32 -1.38 4.62 -4.80
CA ALA A 32 -2.73 5.08 -5.18
C ALA A 32 -3.68 3.93 -5.58
N ASP A 33 -3.17 2.69 -5.69
CA ASP A 33 -3.96 1.50 -6.03
C ASP A 33 -4.30 0.74 -4.76
N ASN A 34 -5.41 0.01 -4.78
CA ASN A 34 -5.85 -0.77 -3.64
C ASN A 34 -5.04 -2.07 -3.51
N ALA A 35 -4.32 -2.23 -2.41
CA ALA A 35 -3.41 -3.34 -2.17
C ALA A 35 -4.12 -4.70 -2.16
N VAL A 36 -5.33 -4.78 -1.59
CA VAL A 36 -6.13 -6.03 -1.56
C VAL A 36 -6.59 -6.40 -2.97
N SER A 37 -7.04 -5.42 -3.76
CA SER A 37 -7.41 -5.65 -5.16
C SER A 37 -6.25 -6.21 -5.97
N VAL A 38 -5.05 -5.66 -5.80
CA VAL A 38 -3.85 -6.17 -6.47
C VAL A 38 -3.44 -7.54 -5.94
N ALA A 39 -3.57 -7.80 -4.64
CA ALA A 39 -3.35 -9.12 -4.04
C ALA A 39 -4.27 -10.19 -4.66
N ASN A 40 -5.55 -9.87 -4.88
CA ASN A 40 -6.48 -10.78 -5.56
C ASN A 40 -6.11 -11.01 -7.02
N ALA A 41 -5.67 -9.97 -7.71
CA ALA A 41 -5.23 -10.09 -9.10
C ALA A 41 -3.97 -10.97 -9.23
N ILE A 42 -2.93 -10.75 -8.40
CA ILE A 42 -1.73 -11.60 -8.40
C ILE A 42 -2.08 -13.05 -8.02
N TYR A 43 -3.00 -13.26 -7.07
CA TYR A 43 -3.46 -14.60 -6.72
C TYR A 43 -4.08 -15.33 -7.90
N PHE A 44 -4.98 -14.67 -8.64
CA PHE A 44 -5.55 -15.24 -9.85
C PHE A 44 -4.49 -15.54 -10.91
N VAL A 45 -3.69 -14.54 -11.31
CA VAL A 45 -2.78 -14.72 -12.46
C VAL A 45 -1.62 -15.67 -12.14
N SER A 46 -1.35 -15.93 -10.87
CA SER A 46 -0.28 -16.84 -10.41
C SER A 46 -0.74 -18.29 -10.19
N ASP A 47 -1.97 -18.64 -10.54
CA ASP A 47 -2.59 -19.94 -10.22
C ASP A 47 -2.57 -20.24 -8.71
N GLY A 48 -2.80 -19.21 -7.90
CA GLY A 48 -2.78 -19.31 -6.44
C GLY A 48 -1.40 -19.48 -5.80
N LYS A 49 -0.32 -19.42 -6.58
CA LYS A 49 1.05 -19.58 -6.06
C LYS A 49 1.58 -18.33 -5.34
N LYS A 50 0.95 -17.18 -5.54
CA LYS A 50 1.24 -15.92 -4.83
C LYS A 50 -0.04 -15.36 -4.24
N ASP A 51 -0.11 -15.36 -2.93
CA ASP A 51 -1.32 -15.04 -2.15
C ASP A 51 -1.26 -13.68 -1.46
N HIS A 52 -0.18 -12.91 -1.63
CA HIS A 52 -0.03 -11.61 -0.98
C HIS A 52 0.83 -10.64 -1.77
N ILE A 53 0.76 -9.38 -1.36
CA ILE A 53 1.72 -8.32 -1.71
C ILE A 53 2.22 -7.62 -0.45
N TYR A 54 3.24 -6.78 -0.60
CA TYR A 54 3.82 -6.01 0.49
C TYR A 54 3.40 -4.53 0.37
N LEU A 55 2.96 -3.94 1.47
CA LEU A 55 2.49 -2.57 1.54
C LEU A 55 3.29 -1.79 2.58
N GLN A 56 3.72 -0.58 2.21
CA GLN A 56 4.04 0.50 3.12
C GLN A 56 3.14 1.68 2.80
N ASN A 57 2.53 2.23 3.83
CA ASN A 57 1.60 3.35 3.75
C ASN A 57 1.57 4.11 5.08
N HIS A 58 1.45 5.44 5.02
CA HIS A 58 1.37 6.28 6.20
C HIS A 58 -0.06 6.78 6.44
N LEU A 59 -0.50 6.89 7.71
CA LEU A 59 -1.85 7.34 8.07
C LEU A 59 -2.25 8.71 7.48
N LEU A 60 -1.26 9.60 7.35
CA LEU A 60 -1.44 10.94 6.80
C LEU A 60 -0.90 11.07 5.36
N ASP A 61 -0.72 9.95 4.66
CA ASP A 61 -0.55 9.95 3.21
C ASP A 61 -1.93 9.91 2.53
N PRO A 62 -2.40 11.01 1.94
CA PRO A 62 -3.71 11.06 1.29
C PRO A 62 -3.79 10.18 0.04
N ILE A 63 -2.67 9.91 -0.64
CA ILE A 63 -2.67 9.09 -1.86
C ILE A 63 -2.95 7.64 -1.49
N GLY A 64 -2.20 7.10 -0.51
CA GLY A 64 -2.42 5.75 -0.01
C GLY A 64 -3.75 5.58 0.71
N MET A 65 -4.12 6.52 1.57
CA MET A 65 -5.30 6.40 2.43
C MET A 65 -6.61 6.74 1.72
N ARG A 66 -6.67 7.81 0.93
CA ARG A 66 -7.92 8.29 0.33
C ARG A 66 -8.14 7.80 -1.10
N ILE A 67 -7.09 7.74 -1.91
CA ILE A 67 -7.21 7.30 -3.31
C ILE A 67 -7.10 5.78 -3.37
N GLY A 68 -6.07 5.20 -2.76
CA GLY A 68 -5.86 3.75 -2.73
C GLY A 68 -6.75 3.00 -1.73
N HIS A 69 -7.39 3.70 -0.77
CA HIS A 69 -8.13 3.10 0.34
C HIS A 69 -7.33 2.03 1.10
N ASN A 70 -6.02 2.26 1.23
CA ASN A 70 -5.12 1.33 1.88
C ASN A 70 -5.06 1.59 3.39
N LEU A 71 -4.78 0.53 4.14
CA LEU A 71 -4.52 0.65 5.58
C LEU A 71 -3.16 1.33 5.82
N PRO A 72 -3.03 2.08 6.91
CA PRO A 72 -1.74 2.60 7.35
C PRO A 72 -0.90 1.48 7.96
N THR A 73 0.41 1.60 7.79
CA THR A 73 1.41 0.67 8.31
C THR A 73 2.35 1.32 9.33
N PHE A 74 2.44 2.65 9.31
CA PHE A 74 3.15 3.45 10.30
C PHE A 74 2.51 4.84 10.43
N TYR A 75 2.80 5.52 11.55
CA TYR A 75 1.99 6.64 12.05
C TYR A 75 2.78 7.84 12.58
N LYS A 76 4.11 7.71 12.73
CA LYS A 76 4.91 8.72 13.43
C LYS A 76 4.98 9.99 12.60
N VAL A 77 4.83 11.11 13.28
CA VAL A 77 4.92 12.46 12.71
C VAL A 77 5.73 13.38 13.64
N PRO A 78 6.39 14.42 13.11
CA PRO A 78 7.14 15.35 13.94
C PRO A 78 6.20 16.22 14.79
N LEU A 79 6.22 15.97 16.11
CA LEU A 79 5.55 16.82 17.11
C LEU A 79 6.40 18.06 17.38
N LYS A 80 5.93 19.24 16.95
CA LYS A 80 6.52 20.53 17.31
C LYS A 80 5.58 21.28 18.25
N LEU A 81 6.15 22.00 19.22
CA LEU A 81 5.43 22.83 20.20
C LEU A 81 4.23 23.64 19.65
N PRO A 82 4.35 24.40 18.55
CA PRO A 82 3.19 25.13 18.00
C PRO A 82 2.05 24.22 17.53
N TYR A 83 2.34 22.97 17.15
CA TYR A 83 1.33 22.01 16.70
C TYR A 83 0.68 21.24 17.85
N VAL A 84 1.33 21.16 19.00
CA VAL A 84 0.72 20.61 20.23
C VAL A 84 -0.37 21.55 20.75
N LEU A 85 -0.14 22.86 20.64
CA LEU A 85 -1.11 23.89 21.04
C LEU A 85 -2.30 24.00 20.08
N PHE A 86 -2.17 23.53 18.83
CA PHE A 86 -3.26 23.44 17.87
C PHE A 86 -3.23 22.07 17.16
N PRO A 87 -3.78 21.01 17.80
CA PRO A 87 -3.71 19.64 17.29
C PRO A 87 -4.11 19.44 15.81
N PRO A 88 -5.11 20.18 15.26
CA PRO A 88 -5.45 20.07 13.84
C PRO A 88 -4.34 20.52 12.87
N ALA A 89 -3.33 21.27 13.33
CA ALA A 89 -2.21 21.68 12.48
C ALA A 89 -1.43 20.49 11.91
N ILE A 90 -1.28 19.41 12.68
CA ILE A 90 -0.48 18.25 12.31
C ILE A 90 -1.04 17.59 11.04
N PRO A 91 -2.30 17.11 11.02
CA PRO A 91 -2.85 16.50 9.81
C PRO A 91 -2.88 17.47 8.63
N MET A 92 -3.15 18.77 8.84
CA MET A 92 -3.12 19.76 7.76
C MET A 92 -1.72 19.88 7.13
N ARG A 93 -0.68 19.97 7.96
CA ARG A 93 0.71 20.11 7.51
C ARG A 93 1.22 18.85 6.82
N GLU A 94 0.96 17.67 7.38
CA GLU A 94 1.43 16.42 6.79
C GLU A 94 0.70 16.08 5.48
N VAL A 95 -0.63 16.19 5.47
CA VAL A 95 -1.43 15.92 4.26
C VAL A 95 -1.11 16.94 3.17
N GLY A 96 -1.01 18.23 3.52
CA GLY A 96 -0.62 19.27 2.57
C GLY A 96 0.79 19.05 2.01
N GLY A 97 1.76 18.71 2.87
CA GLY A 97 3.13 18.41 2.45
C GLY A 97 3.21 17.20 1.52
N ALA A 98 2.42 16.16 1.78
CA ALA A 98 2.30 14.99 0.90
C ALA A 98 1.72 15.33 -0.47
N LEU A 99 0.62 16.09 -0.53
CA LEU A 99 -0.01 16.48 -1.80
C LEU A 99 0.88 17.37 -2.65
N LEU A 100 1.65 18.26 -2.02
CA LEU A 100 2.58 19.17 -2.70
C LEU A 100 3.89 18.50 -3.09
N GLY A 101 4.09 17.22 -2.80
CA GLY A 101 5.32 16.49 -3.13
C GLY A 101 6.54 16.95 -2.31
N SER A 102 6.33 17.54 -1.13
CA SER A 102 7.43 17.99 -0.26
C SER A 102 8.34 16.81 0.13
N TYR A 103 9.63 17.08 0.30
CA TYR A 103 10.57 16.13 0.89
C TYR A 103 11.25 16.74 2.11
N PRO A 104 11.26 16.06 3.28
CA PRO A 104 10.58 14.81 3.59
C PRO A 104 9.07 15.02 3.85
N SER A 105 8.24 14.01 3.53
CA SER A 105 6.79 14.01 3.79
C SER A 105 6.26 12.60 4.02
N THR A 106 5.01 12.50 4.44
CA THR A 106 4.32 11.23 4.67
C THR A 106 4.11 10.40 3.40
N HIS A 107 4.19 10.99 2.20
CA HIS A 107 4.09 10.28 0.91
C HIS A 107 5.45 9.95 0.27
N ASN A 108 6.55 10.57 0.73
CA ASN A 108 7.87 10.40 0.13
C ASN A 108 8.87 9.63 1.02
N CYS A 109 8.47 9.28 2.25
CA CYS A 109 9.33 8.60 3.22
C CYS A 109 8.96 7.12 3.38
N TYR A 110 9.31 6.33 2.36
CA TYR A 110 9.09 4.88 2.30
C TYR A 110 10.38 4.12 1.95
N GLY A 111 10.38 2.79 2.08
CA GLY A 111 11.48 1.91 1.72
C GLY A 111 12.73 2.15 2.56
N ASN A 112 13.92 2.16 1.92
CA ASN A 112 15.18 2.53 2.56
C ASN A 112 15.29 4.06 2.68
N ALA A 113 14.44 4.62 3.54
CA ALA A 113 14.27 6.06 3.67
C ALA A 113 15.53 6.73 4.26
N SER A 114 15.74 8.01 3.92
CA SER A 114 16.87 8.79 4.45
C SER A 114 16.82 8.92 5.97
N LYS A 115 17.96 9.23 6.59
CA LYS A 115 18.04 9.54 8.03
C LYS A 115 17.06 10.63 8.45
N GLU A 116 16.80 11.61 7.59
CA GLU A 116 15.84 12.68 7.86
C GLU A 116 14.39 12.14 7.89
N CYS A 117 14.03 11.29 6.92
CA CYS A 117 12.74 10.60 6.91
C CYS A 117 12.56 9.74 8.17
N ILE A 118 13.56 8.92 8.53
CA ILE A 118 13.50 8.07 9.72
C ILE A 118 13.38 8.90 11.00
N GLY A 119 14.14 9.99 11.09
CA GLY A 119 14.07 10.91 12.23
C GLY A 119 12.67 11.50 12.43
N ARG A 120 12.05 11.99 11.34
CA ARG A 120 10.75 12.69 11.39
C ARG A 120 9.55 11.74 11.43
N TYR A 121 9.56 10.71 10.60
CA TYR A 121 8.41 9.84 10.32
C TYR A 121 8.58 8.41 10.83
N GLY A 122 9.74 8.09 11.42
CA GLY A 122 10.05 6.73 11.89
C GLY A 122 10.50 5.81 10.77
N THR A 123 10.86 4.59 11.15
CA THR A 123 11.22 3.54 10.19
C THR A 123 9.94 3.04 9.52
N PRO A 124 9.86 3.03 8.17
CA PRO A 124 8.71 2.48 7.47
C PRO A 124 8.50 1.00 7.83
N HIS A 125 7.27 0.63 8.14
CA HIS A 125 6.88 -0.75 8.42
C HIS A 125 6.20 -1.36 7.21
N THR A 126 6.60 -2.58 6.84
CA THR A 126 5.99 -3.32 5.74
C THR A 126 4.92 -4.25 6.29
N ALA A 127 3.70 -4.12 5.79
CA ALA A 127 2.61 -5.04 6.07
C ALA A 127 2.43 -6.00 4.88
N THR A 128 2.19 -7.27 5.19
CA THR A 128 1.77 -8.27 4.19
C THR A 128 0.26 -8.17 4.00
N ILE A 129 -0.17 -7.94 2.76
CA ILE A 129 -1.58 -7.86 2.39
C ILE A 129 -1.96 -9.12 1.62
N TYR A 130 -2.68 -10.01 2.29
CA TYR A 130 -3.15 -11.24 1.70
C TYR A 130 -4.36 -11.01 0.80
N SER A 131 -4.47 -11.83 -0.24
CA SER A 131 -5.63 -11.93 -1.11
C SER A 131 -6.83 -12.45 -0.31
N SER A 132 -7.98 -11.79 -0.46
CA SER A 132 -9.24 -12.31 0.06
C SER A 132 -9.62 -13.63 -0.60
N ASP A 133 -9.30 -13.80 -1.89
CA ASP A 133 -9.54 -15.06 -2.62
C ASP A 133 -8.71 -16.19 -2.01
N ALA A 134 -7.42 -15.95 -1.73
CA ALA A 134 -6.59 -16.95 -1.07
C ALA A 134 -7.14 -17.36 0.30
N ILE A 135 -7.58 -16.40 1.11
CA ILE A 135 -8.19 -16.66 2.42
C ILE A 135 -9.45 -17.53 2.26
N LEU A 136 -10.32 -17.22 1.28
CA LEU A 136 -11.52 -18.01 1.00
C LEU A 136 -11.20 -19.42 0.50
N ASP A 137 -10.16 -19.57 -0.32
CA ASP A 137 -9.66 -20.87 -0.78
C ASP A 137 -9.14 -21.71 0.39
N TYR A 138 -8.34 -21.13 1.28
CA TYR A 138 -7.86 -21.80 2.49
C TYR A 138 -8.98 -22.25 3.42
N LEU A 139 -10.05 -21.45 3.53
CA LEU A 139 -11.21 -21.78 4.35
C LEU A 139 -12.21 -22.74 3.64
N GLY A 140 -11.93 -23.14 2.39
CA GLY A 140 -12.80 -24.04 1.62
C GLY A 140 -14.09 -23.39 1.12
N TYR A 141 -14.20 -22.07 1.15
CA TYR A 141 -15.36 -21.30 0.68
C TYR A 141 -15.24 -20.82 -0.77
N SER A 142 -14.15 -21.17 -1.45
CA SER A 142 -13.94 -20.74 -2.83
C SER A 142 -14.99 -21.28 -3.79
N ARG A 143 -15.59 -20.37 -4.55
CA ARG A 143 -16.48 -20.70 -5.67
C ARG A 143 -15.71 -21.01 -6.97
N LYS A 144 -14.38 -20.97 -6.99
CA LYS A 144 -13.55 -21.27 -8.18
C LYS A 144 -13.45 -22.78 -8.52
N LYS A 145 -14.43 -23.59 -8.14
CA LYS A 145 -14.65 -24.91 -8.75
C LYS A 145 -15.56 -24.77 -9.96
N LYS A 146 -14.95 -24.48 -11.12
CA LYS A 146 -15.32 -25.00 -12.45
C LYS A 146 -14.41 -24.39 -13.51
#